data_AF-M2YWB5-F1
#
_entry.id   AF-M2YWB5-F1
#
_cell.length_a   1.000
_cell.length_b   1.000
_cell.length_c   1.000
_cell.angle_alpha   90.00
_cell.angle_beta   90.00
_cell.angle_gamma   90.00
#
_symmetry.space_group_name_H-M   'P 1'
#
loop_
_entity.id
_entity.type
_entity.pdbx_description
1 polymer ?
#
loop_
_entity_poly.entity_id
_entity_poly.type
_entity_poly.pdbx_seq_one_letter_code
_entity_poly.pdbx_strand_id
1 'polypeptide(L)'
;MALASTDYPFSELMWTMLVFFCWVAWFWLLFLVLSDLYRRPGVSGWAKAGWTVFVLLLPFVGVLLYLGTQGRHMRPPSAVDKDAAERIAEAKRLLDQGAIDEEEFRVLKRKALSS
;
A
#
# COMPACT_ATOMS: atom_id res chain seq x y z
N MET A 1 -9.06 -45.02 -35.70
CA MET A 1 -9.17 -43.68 -35.08
C MET A 1 -10.24 -43.78 -34.02
N ALA A 2 -9.85 -44.11 -32.78
CA ALA A 2 -10.80 -44.29 -31.68
C ALA A 2 -11.34 -42.91 -31.31
N LEU A 3 -12.56 -42.61 -31.77
CA LEU A 3 -13.32 -41.47 -31.28
C LEU A 3 -13.71 -41.83 -29.85
N ALA A 4 -12.94 -41.33 -28.87
CA ALA A 4 -13.28 -41.48 -27.47
C ALA A 4 -14.69 -40.94 -27.28
N SER A 5 -15.64 -41.84 -26.98
CA SER A 5 -16.92 -41.48 -26.39
C SER A 5 -16.61 -40.94 -24.99
N THR A 6 -16.13 -39.71 -24.97
CA THR A 6 -15.78 -39.01 -23.74
C THR A 6 -17.06 -38.32 -23.32
N ASP A 7 -17.97 -39.11 -22.72
CA ASP A 7 -19.00 -38.50 -21.87
C ASP A 7 -18.24 -37.56 -20.93
N TYR A 8 -18.51 -36.25 -21.01
CA TYR A 8 -17.90 -35.26 -20.13
C TYR A 8 -18.69 -35.34 -18.82
N PRO A 9 -18.26 -36.13 -17.81
CA PRO A 9 -19.03 -36.26 -16.60
C PRO A 9 -19.13 -34.89 -15.93
N PHE A 10 -20.23 -34.65 -15.22
CA PHE A 10 -20.48 -33.38 -14.55
C PHE A 10 -19.29 -32.92 -13.68
N SER A 11 -18.56 -33.85 -13.07
CA SER A 11 -17.35 -33.59 -12.30
C SER A 11 -16.22 -32.96 -13.12
N GLU A 12 -16.01 -33.42 -14.36
CA GLU A 12 -15.01 -32.86 -15.28
C GLU A 12 -15.44 -31.49 -15.80
N LEU A 13 -16.73 -31.29 -16.06
CA LEU A 13 -17.28 -29.97 -16.40
C LEU A 13 -17.08 -28.96 -15.24
N MET A 14 -17.38 -29.37 -14.02
CA MET A 14 -17.17 -28.53 -12.83
C MET A 14 -15.68 -28.24 -12.60
N TRP A 15 -14.82 -29.25 -12.74
CA TRP A 15 -13.38 -29.11 -12.58
C TRP A 15 -12.78 -28.18 -13.64
N THR A 16 -13.14 -28.36 -14.91
CA THR A 16 -12.66 -27.50 -16.01
C THR A 16 -13.16 -26.07 -15.88
N MET A 17 -14.41 -25.84 -15.40
CA MET A 17 -14.90 -24.49 -15.11
C MET A 17 -14.14 -23.85 -13.95
N LEU A 18 -13.80 -24.62 -12.91
CA LEU A 18 -12.97 -24.15 -11.79
C LEU A 18 -11.54 -23.82 -12.24
N VAL A 19 -10.91 -24.70 -13.02
CA VAL A 19 -9.57 -24.49 -13.58
C VAL A 19 -9.58 -23.28 -14.52
N PHE A 20 -10.59 -23.14 -15.37
CA PHE A 20 -10.78 -21.97 -16.23
C PHE A 20 -10.95 -20.69 -15.43
N PHE A 21 -11.76 -20.72 -14.37
CA PHE A 21 -11.92 -19.58 -13.46
C PHE A 21 -10.60 -19.23 -12.76
N CYS A 22 -9.88 -20.20 -12.22
CA CYS A 22 -8.56 -19.99 -11.63
C CYS A 22 -7.54 -19.45 -12.65
N TRP A 23 -7.61 -19.88 -13.91
CA TRP A 23 -6.79 -19.38 -15.00
C TRP A 23 -7.12 -17.91 -15.30
N VAL A 24 -8.40 -17.56 -15.44
CA VAL A 24 -8.81 -16.15 -15.62
C VAL A 24 -8.40 -15.30 -14.41
N ALA A 25 -8.63 -15.79 -13.19
CA ALA A 25 -8.22 -15.13 -11.96
C ALA A 25 -6.69 -14.94 -11.89
N TRP A 26 -5.91 -15.91 -12.39
CA TRP A 26 -4.46 -15.81 -12.50
C TRP A 26 -4.03 -14.68 -13.43
N PHE A 27 -4.58 -14.59 -14.63
CA PHE A 27 -4.30 -13.48 -15.55
C PHE A 27 -4.76 -12.14 -14.96
N TRP A 28 -5.92 -12.12 -14.31
CA TRP A 28 -6.42 -10.94 -13.62
C TRP A 28 -5.45 -10.46 -12.51
N LEU A 29 -4.89 -11.40 -11.74
CA LEU A 29 -3.91 -11.11 -10.68
C LEU A 29 -2.61 -10.57 -11.28
N LEU A 30 -2.13 -11.13 -12.40
CA LEU A 30 -0.99 -10.57 -13.15
C LEU A 30 -1.24 -9.11 -13.56
N PHE A 31 -2.42 -8.81 -14.12
CA PHE A 31 -2.77 -7.43 -14.49
C PHE A 31 -2.88 -6.50 -13.28
N LEU A 32 -3.43 -6.96 -12.15
CA LEU A 32 -3.49 -6.20 -10.90
C LEU A 32 -2.10 -5.81 -10.38
N VAL A 33 -1.19 -6.79 -10.33
CA VAL A 33 0.19 -6.58 -9.85
C VAL A 33 0.98 -5.69 -10.81
N LEU A 34 0.83 -5.90 -12.12
CA LEU A 34 1.46 -5.03 -13.12
C LEU A 34 0.91 -3.60 -13.00
N SER A 35 -0.41 -3.42 -12.91
CA SER A 35 -1.03 -2.10 -12.79
C SER A 35 -0.55 -1.36 -11.53
N ASP A 36 -0.37 -2.04 -10.40
CA ASP A 36 0.22 -1.44 -9.19
C ASP A 36 1.68 -1.01 -9.43
N LEU A 37 2.49 -1.88 -10.05
CA LEU A 37 3.88 -1.61 -10.38
C LEU A 37 4.01 -0.38 -11.29
N TYR A 38 3.17 -0.27 -12.32
CA TYR A 38 3.19 0.85 -13.26
C TYR A 38 2.70 2.16 -12.61
N ARG A 39 1.80 2.07 -11.63
CA ARG A 39 1.24 3.22 -10.90
C ARG A 39 2.26 3.92 -9.99
N ARG A 40 3.44 3.34 -9.73
CA ARG A 40 4.53 3.98 -8.97
C ARG A 40 5.30 4.99 -9.86
N PRO A 41 5.25 6.31 -9.56
CA PRO A 41 5.84 7.34 -10.41
C PRO A 41 7.37 7.54 -10.24
N GLY A 42 8.08 6.68 -9.52
CA GLY A 42 9.52 6.86 -9.21
C GLY A 42 10.47 5.80 -9.77
N VAL A 43 9.99 4.84 -10.56
CA VAL A 43 10.79 3.68 -11.02
C VAL A 43 11.16 3.84 -12.49
N SER A 44 12.45 3.70 -12.83
CA SER A 44 12.96 3.82 -14.20
C SER A 44 12.31 2.79 -15.14
N GLY A 45 12.12 3.16 -16.42
CA GLY A 45 11.41 2.31 -17.39
C GLY A 45 12.04 0.92 -17.59
N TRP A 46 13.38 0.85 -17.53
CA TRP A 46 14.13 -0.42 -17.62
C TRP A 46 13.93 -1.32 -16.39
N ALA A 47 13.82 -0.73 -15.20
CA ALA A 47 13.49 -1.50 -14.00
C ALA A 47 12.08 -2.08 -14.12
N LYS A 48 11.09 -1.32 -14.64
CA LYS A 48 9.73 -1.82 -14.86
C LYS A 48 9.67 -3.00 -15.84
N ALA A 49 10.48 -2.98 -16.89
CA ALA A 49 10.57 -4.08 -17.86
C ALA A 49 11.11 -5.37 -17.22
N GLY A 50 12.22 -5.29 -16.48
CA GLY A 50 12.78 -6.43 -15.76
C GLY A 50 11.80 -7.01 -14.74
N TRP A 51 11.10 -6.14 -14.01
CA TRP A 51 10.07 -6.53 -13.04
C TRP A 51 8.88 -7.25 -13.69
N THR A 52 8.47 -6.85 -14.89
CA THR A 52 7.38 -7.48 -15.63
C THR A 52 7.71 -8.94 -15.98
N VAL A 53 8.93 -9.20 -16.45
CA VAL A 53 9.39 -10.56 -16.77
C VAL A 53 9.46 -11.44 -15.53
N PHE A 54 9.92 -10.88 -14.41
CA PHE A 54 10.04 -11.61 -13.16
C PHE A 54 8.67 -11.99 -12.55
N VAL A 55 7.68 -11.08 -12.59
CA VAL A 55 6.30 -11.35 -12.14
C VAL A 55 5.60 -12.39 -13.01
N LEU A 56 5.92 -12.43 -14.32
CA LEU A 56 5.40 -13.45 -15.24
C LEU A 56 5.86 -14.87 -14.88
N LEU A 57 7.10 -15.01 -14.39
CA LEU A 57 7.70 -16.30 -14.03
C LEU A 57 7.41 -16.73 -12.59
N LEU A 58 7.29 -15.77 -11.66
CA LEU A 58 7.19 -16.01 -10.22
C LEU A 58 6.02 -15.23 -9.59
N PRO A 59 4.78 -15.75 -9.73
CA PRO A 59 3.55 -15.09 -9.26
C PRO A 59 3.53 -14.85 -7.74
N PHE A 60 4.16 -15.74 -6.96
CA PHE A 60 4.24 -15.60 -5.50
C PHE A 60 5.11 -14.44 -5.02
N VAL A 61 6.08 -14.00 -5.84
CA VAL A 61 7.00 -12.94 -5.41
C VAL A 61 6.35 -11.55 -5.49
N GLY A 62 5.32 -11.37 -6.32
CA GLY A 62 4.51 -10.14 -6.34
C GLY A 62 3.88 -9.83 -4.97
N VAL A 63 3.38 -10.87 -4.28
CA VAL A 63 2.82 -10.75 -2.93
C VAL A 63 3.91 -10.48 -1.88
N LEU A 64 5.06 -11.14 -1.99
CA LEU A 64 6.20 -10.91 -1.08
C LEU A 64 6.78 -9.51 -1.24
N LEU A 65 6.77 -8.94 -2.44
CA LEU A 65 7.17 -7.56 -2.71
C LEU A 65 6.16 -6.53 -2.23
N TYR A 66 4.85 -6.84 -2.32
CA TYR A 66 3.82 -6.02 -1.72
C TYR A 66 4.10 -5.85 -0.22
N LEU A 67 4.28 -6.96 0.50
CA LEU A 67 4.65 -6.95 1.92
C LEU A 67 6.01 -6.28 2.20
N GLY A 68 7.02 -6.54 1.37
CA GLY A 68 8.37 -5.97 1.52
C GLY A 68 8.43 -4.47 1.29
N THR A 69 7.60 -3.93 0.40
CA THR A 69 7.55 -2.48 0.11
C THR A 69 6.55 -1.71 0.98
N GLN A 70 5.53 -2.37 1.54
CA GLN A 70 4.59 -1.74 2.49
C GLN A 70 5.02 -1.82 3.95
N GLY A 71 6.05 -2.60 4.29
CA GLY A 71 6.45 -2.86 5.67
C GLY A 71 6.86 -1.62 6.48
N ARG A 72 7.03 -0.44 5.88
CA ARG A 72 7.40 0.78 6.59
C ARG A 72 6.72 2.02 6.03
N HIS A 73 5.40 2.09 6.13
CA HIS A 73 4.82 3.37 6.55
C HIS A 73 5.21 3.56 8.02
N MET A 74 6.40 4.14 8.21
CA MET A 74 6.79 4.80 9.44
C MET A 74 5.57 5.59 9.89
N ARG A 75 4.96 5.19 11.01
CA ARG A 75 3.84 5.89 11.63
C ARG A 75 4.21 7.38 11.59
N PRO A 76 3.54 8.22 10.79
CA PRO A 76 3.70 9.65 10.94
C PRO A 76 3.48 9.94 12.42
N PRO A 77 4.21 10.89 13.04
CA PRO A 77 3.87 11.36 14.38
C PRO A 77 2.36 11.46 14.45
N SER A 78 1.79 10.84 15.47
CA SER A 78 0.34 10.70 15.69
C SER A 78 -0.32 12.01 15.28
N ALA A 79 -1.53 12.03 14.71
CA ALA A 79 -2.22 13.30 14.44
C ALA A 79 -2.18 14.24 15.68
N VAL A 80 -2.18 13.66 16.88
CA VAL A 80 -1.92 14.27 18.19
C VAL A 80 -0.56 15.00 18.29
N ASP A 81 0.56 14.40 17.83
CA ASP A 81 1.89 15.01 17.87
C ASP A 81 2.01 16.20 16.90
N LYS A 82 1.30 16.14 15.75
CA LYS A 82 1.24 17.25 14.80
C LYS A 82 0.46 18.43 15.38
N ASP A 83 -0.70 18.15 15.95
CA ASP A 83 -1.55 19.17 16.60
C ASP A 83 -0.83 19.81 17.80
N ALA A 84 -0.10 19.03 18.59
CA ALA A 84 0.70 19.53 19.70
C ALA A 84 1.83 20.46 19.23
N ALA A 85 2.57 20.07 18.18
CA ALA A 85 3.65 20.87 17.62
C ALA A 85 3.14 22.18 16.99
N GLU A 86 2.00 22.15 16.29
CA GLU A 86 1.38 23.32 15.68
C GLU A 86 0.90 24.32 16.74
N ARG A 87 0.26 23.85 17.81
CA ARG A 87 -0.17 24.69 18.94
C ARG A 87 1.01 25.33 19.67
N ILE A 88 2.13 24.62 19.83
CA ILE A 88 3.35 25.18 20.43
C ILE A 88 3.96 26.25 19.51
N ALA A 89 3.92 26.05 18.19
CA ALA A 89 4.41 27.03 17.21
C ALA A 89 3.56 28.31 17.20
N GLU A 90 2.23 28.19 17.28
CA GLU A 90 1.32 29.33 17.39
C GLU A 90 1.52 30.09 18.70
N ALA A 91 1.63 29.38 19.83
CA ALA A 91 1.92 30.00 21.13
C ALA A 91 3.24 30.77 21.11
N LYS A 92 4.28 30.27 20.42
CA LYS A 92 5.55 30.98 20.29
C LYS A 92 5.40 32.27 19.45
N ARG A 93 4.61 32.24 18.39
CA ARG A 93 4.33 33.45 17.58
C ARG A 93 3.64 34.53 18.41
N LEU A 94 2.70 34.15 19.27
CA LEU A 94 2.01 35.10 20.15
C LEU A 94 2.96 35.72 21.17
N LEU A 95 3.90 34.94 21.70
CA LEU A 95 4.95 35.42 22.60
C LEU A 95 5.88 36.41 21.88
N ASP A 96 6.33 36.06 20.67
CA ASP A 96 7.21 36.92 19.86
C ASP A 96 6.51 38.24 19.45
N GLN A 97 5.18 38.23 19.34
CA GLN A 97 4.35 39.43 19.10
C GLN A 97 4.07 40.24 20.37
N GLY A 98 4.44 39.73 21.55
CA GLY A 98 4.11 40.34 22.83
C GLY A 98 2.61 40.28 23.19
N ALA A 99 1.84 39.40 22.52
CA ALA A 99 0.42 39.20 22.79
C ALA A 99 0.17 38.35 24.05
N ILE A 100 1.16 37.54 24.43
CA ILE A 100 1.18 36.74 25.65
C ILE A 100 2.56 36.85 26.33
N ASP A 101 2.64 36.51 27.60
CA ASP A 101 3.90 36.47 28.35
C ASP A 101 4.55 35.06 28.41
N GLU A 102 5.77 35.00 28.94
CA GLU A 102 6.56 33.77 29.05
C GLU A 102 5.92 32.73 30.01
N GLU A 103 5.09 33.17 30.95
CA GLU A 103 4.39 32.28 31.88
C GLU A 103 3.18 31.63 31.20
N GLU A 104 2.40 32.42 30.44
CA GLU A 104 1.29 31.97 29.61
C GLU A 104 1.75 31.00 28.51
N PHE A 105 2.88 31.30 27.85
CA PHE A 105 3.49 30.40 26.86
C PHE A 105 3.83 29.04 27.47
N ARG A 106 4.41 29.01 28.67
CA ARG A 106 4.76 27.77 29.38
C ARG A 106 3.53 26.96 29.77
N VAL A 107 2.41 27.59 30.07
CA VAL A 107 1.13 26.90 30.33
C VAL A 107 0.58 26.26 29.05
N LEU A 108 0.56 26.99 27.93
CA LEU A 108 0.09 26.48 26.63
C LEU A 108 0.96 25.31 26.12
N LYS A 109 2.28 25.41 26.27
CA LYS A 109 3.21 24.33 25.91
C LYS A 109 2.98 23.06 26.72
N ARG A 110 2.78 23.18 28.05
CA ARG A 110 2.47 22.02 28.90
C ARG A 110 1.15 21.36 28.52
N LYS A 111 0.13 22.16 28.23
CA LYS A 111 -1.19 21.68 27.81
C LYS A 111 -1.15 20.93 26.47
N ALA A 112 -0.33 21.40 25.53
CA ALA A 112 -0.14 20.75 24.24
C ALA A 112 0.65 19.43 24.34
N LEU A 113 1.58 19.31 25.29
CA LEU A 113 2.36 18.09 25.51
C LEU A 113 1.64 17.05 26.38
N SER A 114 0.59 17.45 27.10
CA SER A 114 -0.22 16.56 27.95
C SER A 114 -1.47 16.00 27.27
N SER A 115 -1.76 16.38 26.02
CA SER A 115 -2.91 15.89 25.23
C SER A 115 -2.49 14.80 24.26
#